data_AF-A0A174PRP6-F1
#
_entry.id   AF-A0A174PRP6-F1
#
_cell.length_a   1.000
_cell.length_b   1.000
_cell.length_c   1.000
_cell.angle_alpha   90.00
_cell.angle_beta   90.00
_cell.angle_gamma   90.00
#
_symmetry.space_group_name_H-M   'P 1'
#
loop_
_entity.id
_entity.type
_entity.pdbx_description
1 polymer ?
#
loop_
_entity_poly.entity_id
_entity_poly.type
_entity_poly.pdbx_seq_one_letter_code
_entity_poly.pdbx_strand_id
1 'polypeptide(L)'
;MNEIENQKKEQYTKQKQERQKKKKRKYETPKIVFEEFTSNQSISACYNIACEYGIQGGQNGMHAPAEHLLNGILVPGDMRRDDTHSKRNNGSGCGWSENQVVELDSDHKVRSLKEINVQSYKTIDCDVILQDGNTVYWTTKAGNGRMWSHMGRISYKNIDRPNMS
;
A
#
# COMPACT_ATOMS: atom_id res chain seq x y z
N MET A 1 38.85 58.34 43.64
CA MET A 1 37.93 57.18 43.51
C MET A 1 37.38 56.98 42.09
N ASN A 2 37.81 57.76 41.07
CA ASN A 2 37.21 57.72 39.71
C ASN A 2 38.03 56.95 38.65
N GLU A 3 39.35 56.80 38.80
CA GLU A 3 40.19 56.15 37.78
C GLU A 3 40.02 54.63 37.74
N ILE A 4 39.93 53.98 38.91
CA ILE A 4 39.75 52.53 39.03
C ILE A 4 38.38 52.10 38.47
N GLU A 5 37.35 52.93 38.65
CA GLU A 5 36.01 52.65 38.15
C GLU A 5 35.92 52.81 36.63
N ASN A 6 36.61 53.80 36.06
CA ASN A 6 36.70 53.98 34.61
C ASN A 6 37.51 52.86 33.93
N GLN A 7 38.62 52.42 34.53
CA GLN A 7 39.39 51.29 34.01
C GLN A 7 38.57 49.99 34.02
N LYS A 8 37.78 49.74 35.07
CA LYS A 8 36.88 48.57 35.13
C LYS A 8 35.76 48.65 34.09
N LYS A 9 35.19 49.84 33.85
CA LYS A 9 34.17 50.05 32.80
C LYS A 9 34.74 49.84 31.39
N GLU A 10 35.95 50.31 31.12
CA GLU A 10 36.62 50.06 29.82
C GLU A 10 36.95 48.59 29.61
N GLN A 11 37.44 47.89 30.63
CA GLN A 11 37.74 46.45 30.56
C GLN A 11 36.47 45.61 30.30
N TYR A 12 35.38 45.93 30.99
CA TYR A 12 34.09 45.28 30.79
C TYR A 12 33.52 45.51 29.39
N THR A 13 33.69 46.72 28.85
CA THR A 13 33.20 47.09 27.51
C THR A 13 34.00 46.36 26.42
N LYS A 14 35.32 46.25 26.56
CA LYS A 14 36.18 45.48 25.64
C LYS A 14 35.85 43.99 25.66
N GLN A 15 35.65 43.39 26.83
CA GLN A 15 35.25 41.97 26.95
C GLN A 15 33.86 41.70 26.34
N LYS A 16 32.90 42.64 26.46
CA LYS A 16 31.57 42.52 25.85
C LYS A 16 31.65 42.58 24.31
N GLN A 17 32.50 43.47 23.76
CA GLN A 17 32.73 43.59 22.31
C GLN A 17 33.45 42.35 21.74
N GLU A 18 34.40 41.76 22.46
CA GLU A 18 35.06 40.50 22.06
C GLU A 18 34.11 39.29 22.12
N ARG A 19 33.26 39.20 23.15
CA ARG A 19 32.22 38.16 23.25
C ARG A 19 31.18 38.27 22.12
N GLN A 20 30.82 39.49 21.70
CA GLN A 20 29.92 39.71 20.57
C GLN A 20 30.57 39.39 19.21
N LYS A 21 31.89 39.55 19.06
CA LYS A 21 32.62 39.16 17.83
C LYS A 21 32.68 37.65 17.59
N LYS A 22 32.39 36.80 18.58
CA LYS A 22 32.68 35.34 18.55
C LYS A 22 31.50 34.39 18.28
N LYS A 23 30.34 34.87 17.83
CA LYS A 23 29.26 33.99 17.31
C LYS A 23 28.80 34.40 15.92
N LYS A 24 29.72 34.42 14.96
CA LYS A 24 29.33 34.33 13.55
C LYS A 24 28.98 32.86 13.27
N ARG A 25 27.71 32.57 13.09
CA ARG A 25 27.25 31.25 12.62
C ARG A 25 27.84 31.06 11.22
N LYS A 26 28.63 30.00 11.03
CA LYS A 26 28.95 29.52 9.68
C LYS A 26 27.69 28.85 9.15
N TYR A 27 27.10 29.44 8.12
CA TYR A 27 26.05 28.79 7.35
C TYR A 27 26.76 28.09 6.20
N GLU A 28 26.73 26.76 6.22
CA GLU A 28 27.17 25.93 5.11
C GLU A 28 25.99 25.72 4.16
N THR A 29 26.26 25.62 2.87
CA THR A 29 25.22 25.28 1.89
C THR A 29 24.64 23.91 2.25
N PRO A 30 23.31 23.77 2.38
CA PRO A 30 22.68 22.48 2.62
C PRO A 30 23.10 21.52 1.50
N LYS A 31 23.81 20.46 1.87
CA LYS A 31 24.07 19.35 0.95
C LYS A 31 22.92 18.38 1.12
N ILE A 32 22.20 18.13 0.04
CA ILE A 32 21.24 17.03 -0.01
C ILE A 32 22.06 15.74 -0.08
N VAL A 33 21.81 14.83 0.86
CA VAL A 33 22.30 13.45 0.78
C VAL A 33 21.12 12.65 0.29
N PHE A 34 21.21 12.12 -0.91
CA PHE A 34 20.25 11.14 -1.39
C PHE A 34 20.73 9.77 -0.92
N GLU A 35 20.02 9.18 0.03
CA GLU A 35 20.00 7.73 0.13
C GLU A 35 19.03 7.23 -0.93
N GLU A 36 19.51 6.35 -1.82
CA GLU A 36 18.64 5.63 -2.72
C GLU A 36 17.81 4.67 -1.88
N PHE A 37 16.54 5.02 -1.65
CA PHE A 37 15.62 4.14 -0.97
C PHE A 37 15.30 2.96 -1.89
N THR A 38 16.05 1.88 -1.77
CA THR A 38 15.66 0.58 -2.33
C THR A 38 14.59 0.00 -1.40
N SER A 39 13.31 0.28 -1.68
CA SER A 39 12.24 -0.36 -0.93
C SER A 39 12.35 -1.88 -1.15
N ASN A 40 12.63 -2.60 -0.08
CA ASN A 40 12.48 -4.06 0.00
C ASN A 40 11.01 -4.48 0.11
N GLN A 41 10.09 -3.54 -0.06
CA GLN A 41 8.65 -3.69 0.13
C GLN A 41 7.96 -3.07 -1.09
N SER A 42 7.39 -3.91 -1.95
CA SER A 42 6.55 -3.39 -3.03
C SER A 42 5.26 -2.85 -2.40
N ILE A 43 4.95 -1.59 -2.66
CA ILE A 43 3.80 -0.91 -2.07
C ILE A 43 2.58 -1.26 -2.92
N SER A 44 1.48 -1.65 -2.29
CA SER A 44 0.18 -1.95 -2.95
C SER A 44 -0.35 -0.84 -3.87
N ALA A 45 0.25 0.35 -3.80
CA ALA A 45 -0.09 1.50 -4.63
C ALA A 45 0.20 1.28 -6.14
N CYS A 46 1.19 0.46 -6.50
CA CYS A 46 1.65 0.34 -7.88
C CYS A 46 0.92 -0.77 -8.67
N TYR A 47 0.22 -1.66 -7.98
CA TYR A 47 -0.43 -2.81 -8.57
C TYR A 47 -1.91 -2.79 -8.30
N ASN A 48 -2.67 -3.36 -9.22
CA ASN A 48 -4.08 -3.64 -9.03
C ASN A 48 -4.38 -5.07 -9.48
N ILE A 49 -5.44 -5.61 -8.89
CA ILE A 49 -6.04 -6.88 -9.29
C ILE A 49 -7.55 -6.70 -9.15
N ALA A 50 -8.33 -7.37 -10.01
CA ALA A 50 -9.78 -7.42 -9.88
C ALA A 50 -10.22 -8.87 -10.05
N CYS A 51 -11.31 -9.27 -9.38
CA CYS A 51 -11.89 -10.59 -9.61
C CYS A 51 -12.49 -10.65 -11.02
N GLU A 52 -11.96 -11.52 -11.87
CA GLU A 52 -12.47 -11.74 -13.23
C GLU A 52 -13.89 -12.28 -13.22
N TYR A 53 -14.24 -13.17 -12.28
CA TYR A 53 -15.62 -13.63 -12.12
C TYR A 53 -16.54 -12.47 -11.76
N GLY A 54 -16.07 -11.51 -10.95
CA GLY A 54 -16.85 -10.31 -10.65
C GLY A 54 -17.09 -9.44 -11.88
N ILE A 55 -16.05 -9.26 -12.71
CA ILE A 55 -16.14 -8.50 -13.97
C ILE A 55 -17.11 -9.17 -14.94
N GLN A 56 -16.96 -10.48 -15.15
CA GLN A 56 -17.79 -11.28 -16.06
C GLN A 56 -19.24 -11.38 -15.59
N GLY A 57 -19.47 -11.53 -14.27
CA GLY A 57 -20.81 -11.57 -13.68
C GLY A 57 -21.55 -10.24 -13.71
N GLY A 58 -20.84 -9.11 -13.79
CA GLY A 58 -21.44 -7.78 -13.89
C GLY A 58 -22.46 -7.51 -12.77
N GLN A 59 -23.64 -6.99 -13.13
CA GLN A 59 -24.71 -6.72 -12.15
C GLN A 59 -25.41 -7.99 -11.64
N ASN A 60 -25.51 -9.01 -12.50
CA ASN A 60 -26.30 -10.22 -12.23
C ASN A 60 -25.54 -11.23 -11.37
N GLY A 61 -24.22 -11.07 -11.33
CA GLY A 61 -23.30 -11.96 -10.67
C GLY A 61 -23.10 -13.27 -11.42
N MET A 62 -22.04 -13.99 -11.05
CA MET A 62 -21.79 -15.34 -11.53
C MET A 62 -21.08 -16.17 -10.45
N HIS A 63 -21.04 -17.47 -10.66
CA HIS A 63 -20.26 -18.38 -9.83
C HIS A 63 -18.86 -18.57 -10.42
N ALA A 64 -17.90 -18.78 -9.53
CA ALA A 64 -16.63 -19.37 -9.91
C ALA A 64 -16.85 -20.78 -10.47
N PRO A 65 -15.92 -21.29 -11.30
CA PRO A 65 -15.93 -22.69 -11.73
C PRO A 65 -15.93 -23.66 -10.54
N ALA A 66 -16.32 -24.90 -10.82
CA ALA A 66 -16.13 -25.99 -9.87
C ALA A 66 -14.64 -26.17 -9.51
N GLU A 67 -14.40 -26.84 -8.39
CA GLU A 67 -13.05 -27.18 -7.95
C GLU A 67 -12.26 -27.89 -9.04
N HIS A 68 -10.99 -27.54 -9.18
CA HIS A 68 -10.11 -28.11 -10.20
C HIS A 68 -8.65 -28.07 -9.74
N LEU A 69 -7.82 -28.91 -10.38
CA LEU A 69 -6.38 -28.92 -10.16
C LEU A 69 -5.69 -28.01 -11.18
N LEU A 70 -4.86 -27.10 -10.70
CA LEU A 70 -3.97 -26.28 -11.51
C LEU A 70 -2.55 -26.47 -11.01
N ASN A 71 -1.65 -26.95 -11.88
CA ASN A 71 -0.25 -27.26 -11.53
C ASN A 71 -0.12 -28.17 -10.29
N GLY A 72 -1.05 -29.12 -10.11
CA GLY A 72 -1.10 -30.03 -8.98
C GLY A 72 -1.65 -29.43 -7.68
N ILE A 73 -2.06 -28.16 -7.68
CA ILE A 73 -2.68 -27.46 -6.55
C ILE A 73 -4.19 -27.43 -6.74
N LEU A 74 -4.95 -27.74 -5.69
CA LEU A 74 -6.40 -27.66 -5.69
C LEU A 74 -6.85 -26.20 -5.58
N VAL A 75 -7.50 -25.70 -6.63
CA VAL A 75 -8.25 -24.45 -6.60
C VAL A 75 -9.71 -24.80 -6.28
N PRO A 76 -10.24 -24.39 -5.10
CA PRO A 76 -11.62 -24.69 -4.73
C PRO A 76 -12.60 -23.91 -5.61
N GLY A 77 -13.84 -24.39 -5.70
CA GLY A 77 -14.97 -23.60 -6.21
C GLY A 77 -15.64 -22.78 -5.11
N ASP A 78 -16.71 -22.08 -5.45
CA ASP A 78 -17.57 -21.42 -4.45
C ASP A 78 -18.23 -22.46 -3.53
N MET A 79 -18.28 -22.17 -2.22
CA MET A 79 -18.78 -23.13 -1.23
C MET A 79 -20.32 -23.24 -1.23
N ARG A 80 -21.03 -22.18 -1.63
CA ARG A 80 -22.50 -22.18 -1.68
C ARG A 80 -23.05 -21.77 -3.03
N ARG A 81 -24.27 -22.22 -3.29
CA ARG A 81 -25.03 -21.87 -4.50
C ARG A 81 -25.44 -20.41 -4.57
N ASP A 82 -25.47 -19.67 -3.45
CA ASP A 82 -25.76 -18.23 -3.42
C ASP A 82 -24.50 -17.37 -3.29
N ASP A 83 -23.31 -17.98 -3.29
CA ASP A 83 -22.03 -17.28 -3.32
C ASP A 83 -21.76 -16.83 -4.76
N THR A 84 -22.06 -15.56 -5.05
CA THR A 84 -21.89 -14.95 -6.37
C THR A 84 -20.87 -13.83 -6.36
N HIS A 85 -20.18 -13.67 -7.49
CA HIS A 85 -19.19 -12.63 -7.79
C HIS A 85 -19.81 -11.57 -8.67
N SER A 86 -19.64 -10.29 -8.36
CA SER A 86 -20.27 -9.20 -9.11
C SER A 86 -19.38 -7.97 -9.24
N LYS A 87 -19.74 -7.12 -10.21
CA LYS A 87 -19.21 -5.76 -10.40
C LYS A 87 -20.39 -4.81 -10.54
N ARG A 88 -20.94 -4.38 -9.41
CA ARG A 88 -22.18 -3.59 -9.36
C ARG A 88 -21.92 -2.11 -9.66
N ASN A 89 -22.91 -1.44 -10.26
CA ASN A 89 -22.78 -0.02 -10.67
C ASN A 89 -22.65 0.95 -9.50
N ASN A 90 -23.00 0.51 -8.28
CA ASN A 90 -22.81 1.28 -7.05
C ASN A 90 -21.36 1.20 -6.50
N GLY A 91 -20.41 0.66 -7.25
CA GLY A 91 -19.02 0.51 -6.83
C GLY A 91 -18.76 -0.67 -5.88
N SER A 92 -19.76 -1.53 -5.63
CA SER A 92 -19.60 -2.73 -4.79
C SER A 92 -19.31 -3.99 -5.62
N GLY A 93 -18.69 -4.97 -4.96
CA GLY A 93 -18.38 -6.28 -5.53
C GLY A 93 -16.91 -6.45 -5.87
N CYS A 94 -16.49 -7.71 -5.95
CA CYS A 94 -15.09 -8.11 -6.10
C CYS A 94 -14.51 -7.79 -7.49
N GLY A 95 -15.35 -7.51 -8.49
CA GLY A 95 -14.90 -7.14 -9.85
C GLY A 95 -14.37 -5.70 -9.99
N TRP A 96 -14.40 -4.91 -8.92
CA TRP A 96 -13.75 -3.60 -8.85
C TRP A 96 -12.34 -3.75 -8.31
N SER A 97 -11.34 -3.30 -9.06
CA SER A 97 -9.95 -3.33 -8.60
C SER A 97 -9.71 -2.48 -7.36
N GLU A 98 -10.50 -1.43 -7.18
CA GLU A 98 -10.46 -0.55 -6.02
C GLU A 98 -10.93 -1.26 -4.75
N ASN A 99 -11.66 -2.38 -4.89
CA ASN A 99 -12.10 -3.20 -3.77
C ASN A 99 -11.11 -4.34 -3.46
N GLN A 100 -10.02 -4.48 -4.22
CA GLN A 100 -8.99 -5.50 -3.99
C GLN A 100 -7.66 -4.81 -3.71
N VAL A 101 -7.10 -5.05 -2.53
CA VAL A 101 -5.78 -4.54 -2.14
C VAL A 101 -4.80 -5.69 -2.19
N VAL A 102 -3.78 -5.57 -3.04
CA VAL A 102 -2.73 -6.58 -3.20
C VAL A 102 -1.37 -6.01 -2.83
N GLU A 103 -0.59 -6.77 -2.07
CA GLU A 103 0.81 -6.47 -1.78
C GLU A 103 1.67 -7.56 -2.40
N LEU A 104 2.69 -7.15 -3.16
CA LEU A 104 3.67 -8.07 -3.73
C LEU A 104 4.99 -8.00 -2.97
N ASP A 105 5.83 -9.02 -3.08
CA ASP A 105 7.24 -8.94 -2.70
C ASP A 105 8.11 -8.37 -3.83
N SER A 106 9.43 -8.39 -3.65
CA SER A 106 10.41 -7.92 -4.64
C SER A 106 10.44 -8.74 -5.92
N ASP A 107 9.94 -9.98 -5.88
CA ASP A 107 9.89 -10.91 -7.01
C ASP A 107 8.50 -10.90 -7.69
N HIS A 108 7.68 -9.90 -7.38
CA HIS A 108 6.30 -9.74 -7.86
C HIS A 108 5.37 -10.90 -7.46
N LYS A 109 5.66 -11.59 -6.36
CA LYS A 109 4.77 -12.61 -5.79
C LYS A 109 3.82 -12.01 -4.76
N VAL A 110 2.57 -12.44 -4.77
CA VAL A 110 1.56 -11.96 -3.82
C VAL A 110 1.92 -12.40 -2.41
N ARG A 111 2.15 -11.42 -1.54
CA ARG A 111 2.38 -11.62 -0.11
C ARG A 111 1.10 -11.49 0.70
N SER A 112 0.23 -10.56 0.32
CA SER A 112 -1.06 -10.38 0.98
C SER A 112 -2.11 -9.89 -0.02
N LEU A 113 -3.37 -10.27 0.22
CA LEU A 113 -4.51 -9.81 -0.54
C LEU A 113 -5.68 -9.58 0.43
N LYS A 114 -6.39 -8.47 0.24
CA LYS A 114 -7.54 -8.09 1.06
C LYS A 114 -8.66 -7.60 0.17
N GLU A 115 -9.88 -8.00 0.50
CA GLU A 115 -11.07 -7.40 -0.07
C GLU A 115 -11.57 -6.28 0.85
N ILE A 116 -11.67 -5.07 0.32
CA ILE A 116 -12.16 -3.89 1.03
C ILE A 116 -13.53 -3.50 0.51
N ASN A 117 -14.24 -2.70 1.29
CA ASN A 117 -15.61 -2.28 0.97
C ASN A 117 -16.58 -3.46 0.79
N VAL A 118 -16.31 -4.56 1.48
CA VAL A 118 -17.28 -5.64 1.67
C VAL A 118 -18.37 -5.13 2.62
N GLN A 119 -19.60 -5.65 2.53
CA GLN A 119 -20.78 -5.24 3.30
C GLN A 119 -20.48 -4.55 4.63
N SER A 120 -21.03 -3.33 4.82
CA SER A 120 -20.77 -2.45 5.96
C SER A 120 -19.33 -1.92 6.05
N TYR A 121 -18.68 -1.71 4.91
CA TYR A 121 -17.31 -1.16 4.81
C TYR A 121 -16.25 -2.01 5.53
N LYS A 122 -16.50 -3.33 5.62
CA LYS A 122 -15.56 -4.26 6.23
C LYS A 122 -14.41 -4.54 5.26
N THR A 123 -13.26 -4.82 5.87
CA THR A 123 -12.11 -5.42 5.20
C THR A 123 -12.06 -6.89 5.59
N ILE A 124 -11.81 -7.76 4.62
CA ILE A 124 -11.66 -9.19 4.83
C ILE A 124 -10.30 -9.61 4.29
N ASP A 125 -9.55 -10.36 5.09
CA ASP A 125 -8.30 -10.98 4.64
C ASP A 125 -8.62 -12.14 3.68
N CYS A 126 -7.84 -12.24 2.61
CA CYS A 126 -7.98 -13.29 1.62
C CYS A 126 -6.88 -14.34 1.79
N ASP A 127 -7.24 -15.60 1.55
CA ASP A 127 -6.29 -16.70 1.49
C ASP A 127 -5.82 -16.87 0.04
N VAL A 128 -4.56 -16.55 -0.25
CA VAL A 128 -3.94 -16.77 -1.57
C VAL A 128 -3.64 -18.26 -1.72
N ILE A 129 -4.15 -18.87 -2.79
CA ILE A 129 -4.02 -20.30 -3.08
C ILE A 129 -2.83 -20.56 -3.99
N LEU A 130 -2.76 -19.81 -5.09
CA LEU A 130 -1.77 -20.02 -6.14
C LEU A 130 -1.58 -18.71 -6.91
N GLN A 131 -0.35 -18.46 -7.34
CA GLN A 131 -0.04 -17.49 -8.37
C GLN A 131 0.68 -18.18 -9.52
N ASP A 132 0.04 -18.20 -10.69
CA ASP A 132 0.57 -18.73 -11.93
C ASP A 132 0.84 -17.58 -12.92
N GLY A 133 2.12 -17.23 -13.08
CA GLY A 133 2.53 -15.99 -13.74
C GLY A 133 1.93 -14.75 -13.06
N ASN A 134 1.09 -14.01 -13.79
CA ASN A 134 0.38 -12.84 -13.28
C ASN A 134 -1.04 -13.18 -12.79
N THR A 135 -1.51 -14.42 -12.98
CA THR A 135 -2.83 -14.84 -12.52
C THR A 135 -2.73 -15.30 -11.08
N VAL A 136 -3.61 -14.79 -10.23
CA VAL A 136 -3.69 -15.11 -8.81
C VAL A 136 -5.04 -15.75 -8.55
N TYR A 137 -5.03 -16.80 -7.76
CA TYR A 137 -6.20 -17.47 -7.23
C TYR A 137 -6.24 -17.26 -5.72
N TRP A 138 -7.36 -16.79 -5.19
CA TRP A 138 -7.52 -16.55 -3.76
C TRP A 138 -8.95 -16.86 -3.32
N THR A 139 -9.14 -17.03 -2.02
CA THR A 139 -10.48 -17.17 -1.44
C THR A 139 -10.75 -16.08 -0.43
N THR A 140 -12.00 -15.66 -0.38
CA THR A 140 -12.52 -14.82 0.69
C THR A 140 -13.51 -15.64 1.49
N LYS A 141 -13.42 -15.60 2.82
CA LYS A 141 -14.35 -16.29 3.72
C LYS A 141 -15.16 -15.25 4.50
N ALA A 142 -16.47 -15.49 4.60
CA ALA A 142 -17.32 -14.75 5.52
C ALA A 142 -17.84 -15.67 6.62
N GLY A 143 -18.28 -15.05 7.72
CA GLY A 143 -19.02 -15.75 8.77
C GLY A 143 -20.21 -16.53 8.18
N ASN A 144 -20.63 -17.57 8.90
CA ASN A 144 -21.68 -18.51 8.51
C ASN A 144 -21.28 -19.54 7.44
N GLY A 145 -20.00 -19.83 7.22
CA GLY A 145 -19.57 -20.91 6.32
C GLY A 145 -19.80 -20.58 4.83
N ARG A 146 -19.55 -19.32 4.45
CA ARG A 146 -19.50 -18.86 3.06
C ARG A 146 -18.05 -18.74 2.64
N MET A 147 -17.75 -19.16 1.41
CA MET A 147 -16.42 -18.99 0.83
C MET A 147 -16.55 -18.80 -0.67
N TRP A 148 -15.94 -17.72 -1.15
CA TRP A 148 -15.89 -17.36 -2.55
C TRP A 148 -14.52 -17.69 -3.09
N SER A 149 -14.47 -18.36 -4.25
CA SER A 149 -13.24 -18.61 -4.98
C SER A 149 -13.05 -17.55 -6.05
N HIS A 150 -11.92 -16.87 -6.01
CA HIS A 150 -11.63 -15.75 -6.90
C HIS A 150 -10.44 -16.07 -7.79
N MET A 151 -10.44 -15.43 -8.96
CA MET A 151 -9.30 -15.39 -9.86
C MET A 151 -9.19 -13.99 -10.46
N GLY A 152 -7.97 -13.53 -10.67
CA GLY A 152 -7.69 -12.23 -11.23
C GLY A 152 -6.25 -12.11 -11.68
N ARG A 153 -5.97 -11.10 -12.50
CA ARG A 153 -4.63 -10.84 -13.03
C ARG A 153 -4.04 -9.60 -12.38
N ILE A 154 -2.80 -9.70 -11.93
CA ILE A 154 -2.02 -8.55 -11.49
C ILE A 154 -1.71 -7.69 -12.70
N SER A 155 -1.97 -6.39 -12.56
CA SER A 155 -1.59 -5.36 -13.52
C SER A 155 -1.00 -4.15 -12.82
N TYR A 156 -0.32 -3.30 -13.59
CA TYR A 156 0.17 -2.02 -13.09
C TYR A 156 -0.98 -1.03 -12.99
N LYS A 157 -1.07 -0.35 -11.85
CA LYS A 157 -1.88 0.85 -11.72
C LYS A 157 -1.16 1.93 -12.53
N ASN A 158 -1.81 2.50 -13.55
CA ASN A 158 -1.25 3.45 -14.53
C ASN A 158 0.01 4.21 -14.04
N ILE A 159 1.14 3.94 -14.70
CA ILE A 159 2.48 4.48 -14.40
C ILE A 159 2.57 6.00 -14.62
N ASP A 160 1.61 6.65 -15.29
CA ASP A 160 1.67 8.09 -15.60
C ASP A 160 1.53 9.00 -14.36
N ARG A 161 1.34 8.44 -13.16
CA ARG A 161 1.47 9.16 -11.89
C ARG A 161 2.16 8.28 -10.85
N PRO A 162 3.49 8.06 -10.94
CA PRO A 162 4.22 7.26 -9.96
C PRO A 162 4.28 7.96 -8.59
N ASN A 163 4.12 9.28 -8.54
CA ASN A 163 4.29 10.08 -7.34
C ASN A 163 3.18 11.15 -7.24
N MET A 164 2.50 11.21 -6.09
CA MET A 164 1.95 12.48 -5.63
C MET A 164 3.10 13.49 -5.59
N SER A 165 2.93 14.64 -6.25
CA SER A 165 3.87 15.77 -6.18
C SER A 165 3.95 16.36 -4.78
#